data_AF-A0A1T5HU54-F1
#
_entry.id   AF-A0A1T5HU54-F1
#
_cell.length_a   1.000
_cell.length_b   1.000
_cell.length_c   1.000
_cell.angle_alpha   90.00
_cell.angle_beta   90.00
_cell.angle_gamma   90.00
#
_symmetry.space_group_name_H-M   'P 1'
#
loop_
_entity.id
_entity.type
_entity.pdbx_description
1 polymer ?
#
loop_
_entity_poly.entity_id
_entity_poly.type
_entity_poly.pdbx_seq_one_letter_code
_entity_poly.pdbx_strand_id
1 'polypeptide(L)'
;METIRKYGQKPFQIGLLHGGPGASGEMKPVAMNLSVDFGIIEFLQTEKSIDGQIEELHKQITLCADLPITLIGHSWGAWLGFLFASKYPDLVKKLILISAGAF
;
A
#
# COMPACT_ATOMS: atom_id res chain seq x y z
N MET A 1 4.03 15.62 -8.23
CA MET A 1 2.84 14.74 -8.33
C MET A 1 2.53 14.25 -6.94
N GLU A 2 1.25 14.15 -6.59
CA GLU A 2 0.83 13.58 -5.31
C GLU A 2 1.07 12.06 -5.34
N THR A 3 1.85 11.54 -4.39
CA THR A 3 2.26 10.10 -4.32
C THR A 3 1.43 9.29 -3.32
N ILE A 4 0.46 9.94 -2.68
CA ILE A 4 -0.46 9.36 -1.70
C ILE A 4 -1.85 9.90 -1.98
N ARG A 5 -2.87 9.05 -1.92
CA ARG A 5 -4.26 9.51 -1.89
C ARG A 5 -4.95 8.95 -0.66
N LYS A 6 -5.83 9.75 -0.05
CA LYS A 6 -6.62 9.35 1.12
C LYS A 6 -8.09 9.29 0.75
N TYR A 7 -8.75 8.24 1.24
CA TYR A 7 -10.18 8.02 1.05
C TYR A 7 -10.84 7.69 2.39
N GLY A 8 -12.09 8.11 2.56
CA GLY A 8 -12.82 7.92 3.81
C GLY A 8 -12.34 8.85 4.92
N GLN A 9 -12.51 8.42 6.17
CA GLN A 9 -12.16 9.19 7.36
C GLN A 9 -11.18 8.42 8.25
N LYS A 10 -10.53 9.13 9.17
CA LYS A 10 -9.66 8.50 10.16
C LYS A 10 -10.41 7.43 10.97
N PRO A 11 -9.72 6.36 11.40
CA PRO A 11 -8.28 6.16 11.28
C PRO A 11 -7.87 5.54 9.93
N PHE A 12 -6.76 6.00 9.37
CA PHE A 12 -6.15 5.51 8.12
C PHE A 12 -5.32 4.25 8.38
N GLN A 13 -6.01 3.13 8.53
CA GLN A 13 -5.41 1.85 8.92
C GLN A 13 -5.28 0.84 7.78
N ILE A 14 -5.70 1.18 6.56
CA ILE A 14 -5.63 0.30 5.39
C ILE A 14 -4.85 0.98 4.27
N GLY A 15 -3.79 0.33 3.80
CA GLY A 15 -2.94 0.76 2.70
C GLY A 15 -3.14 -0.11 1.46
N LEU A 16 -3.32 0.52 0.29
CA LEU A 16 -3.46 -0.15 -1.00
C LEU A 16 -2.20 0.03 -1.85
N LEU A 17 -1.69 -1.07 -2.40
CA LEU A 17 -0.51 -1.12 -3.27
C LEU A 17 -0.93 -1.61 -4.66
N HIS A 18 -0.68 -0.80 -5.68
CA HIS A 18 -1.04 -1.11 -7.06
C HIS A 18 -0.11 -2.15 -7.71
N GLY A 19 -0.49 -2.64 -8.89
CA GLY A 19 0.33 -3.55 -9.71
C GLY A 19 1.63 -2.91 -10.23
N GLY A 20 2.19 -3.47 -11.31
CA GLY A 20 3.50 -3.08 -11.83
C GLY A 20 3.66 -1.58 -12.13
N PRO A 21 4.88 -1.11 -12.43
CA PRO A 21 5.27 0.31 -12.48
C PRO A 21 4.49 1.24 -13.43
N GLY A 22 3.52 0.72 -14.20
CA GLY A 22 2.57 1.52 -15.00
C GLY A 22 1.14 1.59 -14.45
N ALA A 23 0.83 0.90 -13.35
CA ALA A 23 -0.52 0.75 -12.81
C ALA A 23 -0.85 1.75 -11.69
N SER A 24 -0.12 2.87 -11.61
CA SER A 24 -0.34 3.87 -10.56
C SER A 24 -1.78 4.39 -10.59
N GLY A 25 -2.48 4.25 -9.46
CA GLY A 25 -3.89 4.60 -9.33
C GLY A 25 -4.89 3.50 -9.72
N GLU A 26 -4.43 2.30 -10.06
CA GLU A 26 -5.28 1.13 -10.38
C GLU A 26 -6.16 0.72 -9.18
N MET A 27 -5.71 0.98 -7.95
CA MET A 27 -6.45 0.60 -6.74
C MET A 27 -7.56 1.59 -6.37
N LYS A 28 -7.71 2.69 -7.10
CA LYS A 28 -8.73 3.72 -6.86
C LYS A 28 -10.18 3.17 -6.75
N PRO A 29 -10.65 2.24 -7.60
CA PRO A 29 -11.99 1.65 -7.44
C PRO A 29 -12.15 0.83 -6.15
N VAL A 30 -11.08 0.14 -5.73
CA VAL A 30 -11.03 -0.60 -4.45
C VAL A 30 -11.05 0.39 -3.29
N ALA A 31 -10.26 1.45 -3.37
CA ALA A 31 -10.22 2.52 -2.38
C ALA A 31 -11.59 3.14 -2.17
N MET A 32 -12.30 3.48 -3.25
CA MET A 32 -13.65 4.04 -3.19
C MET A 32 -14.65 3.10 -2.50
N ASN A 33 -14.63 1.81 -2.85
CA ASN A 33 -15.54 0.83 -2.24
C ASN A 33 -15.26 0.65 -0.73
N LEU A 34 -14.00 0.48 -0.35
CA LEU A 34 -13.64 0.26 1.06
C LEU A 34 -13.79 1.53 1.91
N SER A 35 -13.69 2.72 1.30
CA SER A 35 -13.75 3.99 2.02
C SER A 35 -15.12 4.34 2.62
N VAL A 36 -16.15 3.56 2.30
CA VAL A 36 -17.47 3.66 2.95
C VAL A 36 -17.36 3.35 4.44
N ASP A 37 -16.54 2.35 4.79
CA ASP A 37 -16.45 1.83 6.17
C ASP A 37 -15.09 2.10 6.83
N PHE A 38 -14.05 2.42 6.05
CA PHE A 38 -12.67 2.49 6.54
C PHE A 38 -11.90 3.74 6.06
N GLY A 39 -10.87 4.12 6.82
CA GLY A 39 -9.85 5.07 6.35
C GLY A 39 -8.81 4.38 5.49
N ILE A 40 -8.73 4.76 4.21
CA ILE A 40 -7.87 4.13 3.21
C ILE A 40 -6.77 5.10 2.76
N ILE A 41 -5.57 4.55 2.55
CA ILE A 41 -4.46 5.20 1.87
C ILE A 41 -4.13 4.41 0.60
N GLU A 42 -4.16 5.06 -0.56
CA GLU A 42 -3.61 4.52 -1.80
C GLU A 42 -2.19 5.07 -1.99
N PHE A 43 -1.20 4.17 -2.04
CA PHE A 43 0.20 4.54 -2.28
C PHE A 43 0.50 4.44 -3.78
N LEU A 44 1.09 5.50 -4.32
CA LEU A 44 1.43 5.63 -5.73
C LEU A 44 2.96 5.61 -5.86
N GLN A 45 3.52 4.41 -6.02
CA GLN A 45 4.98 4.23 -6.06
C GLN A 45 5.61 5.00 -7.21
N THR A 46 6.75 5.66 -6.96
CA THR A 46 7.51 6.42 -7.96
C THR A 46 8.94 5.93 -8.12
N GLU A 47 9.46 5.21 -7.14
CA GLU A 47 10.82 4.70 -7.15
C GLU A 47 11.04 3.56 -8.15
N LYS A 48 12.24 3.53 -8.73
CA LYS A 48 12.60 2.62 -9.85
C LYS A 48 13.39 1.38 -9.42
N SER A 49 13.66 1.24 -8.13
CA SER A 49 14.32 0.07 -7.54
C SER A 49 13.43 -0.52 -6.44
N ILE A 50 13.63 -1.81 -6.15
CA ILE A 50 12.89 -2.50 -5.08
C ILE A 50 13.17 -1.82 -3.73
N ASP A 51 14.44 -1.60 -3.40
CA ASP A 51 14.84 -0.91 -2.18
C ASP A 51 14.27 0.51 -2.11
N GLY A 52 14.30 1.23 -3.24
CA GLY A 52 13.68 2.55 -3.35
C GLY A 52 12.18 2.51 -3.04
N GLN A 53 11.42 1.58 -3.62
CA GLN A 53 9.98 1.45 -3.35
C GLN A 53 9.68 1.06 -1.91
N ILE A 54 10.52 0.21 -1.30
CA ILE A 54 10.38 -0.17 0.11
C ILE A 54 10.63 1.04 1.02
N GLU A 55 11.68 1.82 0.77
CA GLU A 55 12.00 3.02 1.55
C GLU A 55 10.99 4.16 1.33
N GLU A 56 10.51 4.32 0.09
CA GLU A 56 9.41 5.24 -0.24
C GLU A 56 8.16 4.87 0.57
N LEU A 57 7.74 3.60 0.51
CA LEU A 57 6.58 3.11 1.23
C LEU A 57 6.74 3.26 2.75
N HIS A 58 7.92 2.99 3.29
CA HIS A 58 8.24 3.18 4.71
C HIS A 58 8.01 4.63 5.15
N LYS A 59 8.56 5.60 4.39
CA LYS A 59 8.38 7.03 4.67
C LYS A 59 6.92 7.44 4.59
N GLN A 60 6.20 6.95 3.58
CA GLN A 60 4.78 7.29 3.39
C GLN A 60 3.92 6.73 4.53
N ILE A 61 4.10 5.45 4.90
CA ILE A 61 3.36 4.79 5.98
C ILE A 61 3.61 5.48 7.32
N THR A 62 4.87 5.72 7.69
CA THR A 62 5.23 6.37 8.96
C THR A 62 4.74 7.81 9.06
N LEU A 63 4.62 8.51 7.93
CA LEU A 63 4.12 9.88 7.88
C LEU A 63 2.60 9.97 8.02
N CYS A 64 1.84 9.05 7.41
CA CYS A 64 0.43 9.31 7.13
C CYS A 64 -0.58 8.26 7.60
N ALA A 65 -0.12 7.09 8.05
CA ALA A 65 -0.96 5.99 8.50
C ALA A 65 -1.13 5.96 10.03
N ASP A 66 -2.27 5.42 10.47
CA ASP A 66 -2.49 5.05 11.85
C ASP A 66 -1.98 3.62 12.06
N LEU A 67 -0.85 3.47 12.74
CA LEU A 67 -0.09 2.21 12.86
C LEU A 67 -0.60 1.28 13.98
N PRO A 68 -0.39 -0.05 13.86
CA PRO A 68 0.12 -0.77 12.69
C PRO A 68 -0.92 -0.89 11.57
N ILE A 69 -0.47 -0.84 10.31
CA ILE A 69 -1.34 -0.76 9.12
C ILE A 69 -1.67 -2.15 8.55
N THR A 70 -2.85 -2.32 7.96
CA THR A 70 -3.18 -3.44 7.07
C THR A 70 -2.78 -3.09 5.64
N LEU A 71 -1.95 -3.90 5.00
CA LEU A 71 -1.58 -3.71 3.59
C LEU A 71 -2.33 -4.68 2.68
N ILE A 72 -2.87 -4.17 1.59
CA ILE A 72 -3.52 -4.94 0.53
C ILE A 72 -2.79 -4.63 -0.77
N GLY A 73 -2.15 -5.64 -1.35
CA GLY A 73 -1.41 -5.49 -2.59
C GLY A 73 -1.98 -6.34 -3.72
N HIS A 74 -2.01 -5.77 -4.93
CA HIS A 74 -2.35 -6.47 -6.16
C HIS A 74 -1.11 -6.70 -7.02
N SER A 75 -0.92 -7.92 -7.51
CA SER A 75 0.19 -8.27 -8.43
C SER A 75 1.55 -7.86 -7.86
N TRP A 76 2.28 -6.96 -8.52
CA TRP A 76 3.54 -6.40 -7.99
C TRP A 76 3.37 -5.74 -6.61
N GLY A 77 2.28 -5.02 -6.36
CA GLY A 77 1.99 -4.43 -5.05
C GLY A 77 1.86 -5.47 -3.94
N ALA A 78 1.43 -6.69 -4.28
CA ALA A 78 1.41 -7.80 -3.33
C ALA A 78 2.83 -8.22 -2.93
N TRP A 79 3.72 -8.38 -3.92
CA TRP A 79 5.14 -8.66 -3.69
C TRP A 79 5.85 -7.54 -2.92
N LEU A 80 5.59 -6.28 -3.28
CA LEU A 80 6.11 -5.12 -2.57
C LEU A 80 5.66 -5.12 -1.10
N GLY A 81 4.37 -5.40 -0.85
CA GLY A 81 3.83 -5.52 0.50
C GLY A 81 4.46 -6.65 1.31
N PHE A 82 4.74 -7.80 0.67
CA PHE A 82 5.46 -8.92 1.29
C PHE A 82 6.89 -8.55 1.69
N LEU A 83 7.65 -7.96 0.77
CA LEU A 83 9.02 -7.50 1.02
C LEU A 83 9.04 -6.44 2.13
N PHE A 84 8.11 -5.49 2.09
CA PHE A 84 7.96 -4.46 3.11
C PHE A 84 7.68 -5.07 4.49
N ALA A 85 6.71 -5.98 4.60
CA ALA A 85 6.37 -6.65 5.86
C ALA A 85 7.53 -7.50 6.41
N SER A 86 8.37 -8.07 5.53
CA SER A 86 9.57 -8.80 5.95
C SER A 86 10.63 -7.88 6.57
N LYS A 87 10.75 -6.63 6.10
CA LYS A 87 11.73 -5.65 6.57
C LYS A 87 11.25 -4.84 7.77
N TYR A 88 9.95 -4.55 7.84
CA TYR A 88 9.32 -3.76 8.90
C TYR A 88 8.09 -4.46 9.50
N PRO A 89 8.26 -5.65 10.13
CA PRO A 89 7.14 -6.46 10.60
C PRO A 89 6.26 -5.73 11.63
N ASP A 90 6.86 -4.91 12.50
CA ASP A 90 6.14 -4.18 13.56
C ASP A 90 5.17 -3.11 13.02
N LEU A 91 5.35 -2.68 11.77
CA LEU A 91 4.48 -1.69 11.13
C LEU A 91 3.25 -2.31 10.47
N VAL A 92 3.22 -3.64 10.27
CA VAL A 92 2.21 -4.34 9.49
C VAL A 92 1.34 -5.23 10.38
N LYS A 93 0.06 -4.86 10.54
CA LYS A 93 -0.93 -5.64 11.29
C LYS A 93 -1.39 -6.88 10.54
N LYS A 94 -1.57 -6.75 9.23
CA LYS A 94 -2.08 -7.80 8.33
C LYS A 94 -1.63 -7.49 6.91
N LEU A 95 -1.28 -8.53 6.16
CA LEU A 95 -0.95 -8.46 4.75
C LEU A 95 -1.94 -9.31 3.94
N ILE A 96 -2.55 -8.71 2.92
CA ILE A 96 -3.49 -9.36 1.99
C ILE A 96 -2.89 -9.31 0.58
N LEU A 97 -2.71 -10.49 -0.03
CA LEU A 97 -2.06 -10.65 -1.34
C LEU A 97 -3.10 -11.03 -2.39
N ILE A 98 -3.24 -10.23 -3.44
CA ILE A 98 -4.16 -10.47 -4.56
C ILE A 98 -3.32 -10.70 -5.82
N SER A 99 -3.54 -11.83 -6.51
CA SER A 99 -2.84 -12.16 -7.76
C SER A 99 -1.30 -12.18 -7.64
N ALA A 100 -0.77 -12.76 -6.55
CA ALA A 100 0.65 -12.77 -6.20
C ALA A 100 1.35 -14.11 -6.52
N GLY A 101 1.55 -14.41 -7.80
CA GLY A 101 2.21 -15.65 -8.22
C GLY A 101 3.72 -15.66 -7.94
N ALA A 102 4.25 -16.80 -7.47
CA ALA A 102 5.65 -17.03 -7.11
C ALA A 102 6.40 -17.96 -8.08
N PHE A 103 5.99 -17.92 -9.36
CA PHE A 103 6.42 -18.87 -10.39
C PHE A 103 7.89 -18.72 -10.79
#